data_AF-A0AAP5AJE1-F1
#
_entry.id   AF-A0AAP5AJE1-F1
#
_cell.length_a   1.000
_cell.length_b   1.000
_cell.length_c   1.000
_cell.angle_alpha   90.00
_cell.angle_beta   90.00
_cell.angle_gamma   90.00
#
_symmetry.space_group_name_H-M   'P 1'
#
loop_
_entity.id
_entity.type
_entity.pdbx_description
1 polymer ?
#
loop_
_entity_poly.entity_id
_entity_poly.type
_entity_poly.pdbx_seq_one_letter_code
_entity_poly.pdbx_strand_id
1 'polypeptide(L)'
;MSASDASTIERRDAAISAMVAAVLGAITMAMCLTGSRIPLKCYEAGNMADWVAALGTWAIGAAAVAIAWLTHRRQEDEVRSSRQEKLAARRKGLRLLQHSAEDCTWLQLGLNEQRSAGALSLEFLRNKLMAAIAIYTPIRFDLDGLDVSEDVLNATRKVRRSLVSVIKNSEMFLDEHTSEPFDEKKSEKLEWLIENTDSLAENARTLLAALEVELSPSSPLPRPAPWSAEARANT
;
A
#
# COMPACT_ATOMS: atom_id res chain seq x y z
N MET A 1 17.21 15.34 -8.58
CA MET A 1 17.89 14.34 -9.43
C MET A 1 17.45 12.98 -8.94
N SER A 2 16.48 12.38 -9.63
CA SER A 2 15.86 11.10 -9.27
C SER A 2 16.79 9.94 -9.63
N ALA A 3 16.89 8.97 -8.74
CA ALA A 3 17.58 7.70 -8.98
C ALA A 3 16.75 6.73 -9.87
N SER A 4 15.87 7.27 -10.73
CA SER A 4 14.93 6.49 -11.56
C SER A 4 15.46 6.13 -12.94
N ASP A 5 16.66 6.57 -13.31
CA ASP A 5 17.24 6.32 -14.64
C ASP A 5 18.22 5.14 -14.61
N ALA A 6 18.01 4.19 -13.69
CA ALA A 6 18.67 2.89 -13.73
C ALA A 6 18.03 2.04 -14.85
N SER A 7 18.42 2.38 -16.08
CA SER A 7 18.24 1.67 -17.34
C SER A 7 17.65 0.25 -17.19
N THR A 8 16.32 0.16 -17.28
CA THR A 8 15.67 -1.08 -17.71
C THR A 8 16.12 -1.33 -19.14
N ILE A 9 17.16 -2.15 -19.32
CA ILE A 9 17.50 -2.69 -20.63
C ILE A 9 16.24 -3.41 -21.10
N GLU A 10 15.55 -2.86 -22.10
CA GLU A 10 14.33 -3.46 -22.64
C GLU A 10 14.67 -4.89 -23.06
N ARG A 11 13.74 -5.84 -22.85
CA ARG A 11 13.94 -7.26 -23.25
C ARG A 11 14.39 -7.38 -24.72
N ARG A 12 14.03 -6.38 -25.53
CA ARG A 12 14.44 -6.21 -26.92
C ARG A 12 15.95 -6.01 -27.07
N ASP A 13 16.58 -5.19 -26.24
CA ASP A 13 18.02 -4.91 -26.29
C ASP A 13 18.86 -6.11 -25.81
N ALA A 14 18.36 -6.84 -24.81
CA ALA A 14 18.96 -8.11 -24.39
C ALA A 14 18.89 -9.17 -25.50
N ALA A 15 17.77 -9.25 -26.23
CA ALA A 15 17.63 -10.17 -27.36
C ALA A 15 18.53 -9.78 -28.54
N ILE A 16 18.64 -8.48 -28.83
CA ILE A 16 19.49 -7.97 -29.92
C ILE A 16 20.97 -8.23 -29.60
N SER A 17 21.42 -7.96 -28.38
CA SER A 17 22.82 -8.23 -27.98
C SER A 17 23.16 -9.73 -28.02
N ALA A 18 22.25 -10.60 -27.58
CA ALA A 18 22.42 -12.05 -27.69
C ALA A 18 22.49 -12.53 -29.15
N MET A 19 21.65 -11.97 -30.04
CA MET A 19 21.67 -12.29 -31.47
C MET A 19 22.97 -11.84 -32.13
N VAL A 20 23.45 -10.62 -31.82
CA VAL A 20 24.71 -10.09 -32.36
C VAL A 20 25.90 -10.94 -31.91
N ALA A 21 25.95 -11.34 -30.63
CA ALA A 21 26.99 -12.21 -30.11
C ALA A 21 26.98 -13.60 -30.78
N ALA A 22 25.79 -14.19 -30.98
CA ALA A 22 25.65 -15.48 -31.66
C ALA A 22 26.10 -15.41 -33.13
N VAL A 23 25.73 -14.34 -33.85
CA VAL A 23 26.14 -14.12 -35.24
C VAL A 23 27.65 -13.92 -35.36
N LEU A 24 28.26 -13.11 -34.49
CA LEU A 24 29.71 -12.92 -34.46
C LEU A 24 30.46 -14.22 -34.13
N GLY A 25 29.95 -15.00 -33.18
CA GLY A 25 30.48 -16.33 -32.87
C GLY A 25 30.42 -17.28 -34.07
N ALA A 26 29.28 -17.31 -34.77
CA ALA A 26 29.11 -18.13 -35.97
C ALA A 26 30.03 -17.70 -37.13
N ILE A 27 30.22 -16.40 -37.35
CA ILE A 27 31.13 -15.87 -38.37
C ILE A 27 32.58 -16.24 -38.05
N THR A 28 32.99 -16.08 -36.79
CA THR A 28 34.35 -16.44 -36.34
C THR A 28 34.60 -17.93 -36.53
N MET A 29 33.65 -18.78 -36.13
CA MET A 29 33.71 -20.22 -36.32
C MET A 29 33.76 -20.60 -37.81
N ALA A 30 32.94 -19.96 -38.65
CA ALA A 30 32.93 -20.19 -40.09
C ALA A 30 34.26 -19.80 -40.75
N MET A 31 34.88 -18.68 -40.33
CA MET A 31 36.21 -18.28 -40.81
C MET A 31 37.29 -19.28 -40.41
N CYS A 32 37.25 -19.81 -39.17
CA CYS A 32 38.15 -20.88 -38.75
C CYS A 32 37.97 -22.15 -39.59
N LEU A 33 36.72 -22.50 -39.95
CA LEU A 33 36.42 -23.70 -40.73
C LEU A 33 36.71 -23.55 -42.24
N THR A 34 36.56 -22.35 -42.80
CA THR A 34 36.73 -22.09 -44.25
C THR A 34 38.13 -21.59 -44.64
N GLY A 35 38.91 -21.06 -43.70
CA GLY A 35 40.24 -20.50 -43.94
C GLY A 35 41.38 -21.49 -44.24
N SER A 36 41.15 -22.81 -44.23
CA SER A 36 42.23 -23.81 -44.24
C SER A 36 42.82 -24.17 -45.62
N ARG A 37 42.69 -23.31 -46.64
CA ARG A 37 43.29 -23.56 -47.98
C ARG A 37 44.55 -22.75 -48.28
N ILE A 38 45.09 -22.02 -47.31
CA ILE A 38 46.43 -21.40 -47.42
C ILE A 38 47.43 -22.38 -46.77
N PRO A 39 48.40 -22.95 -47.53
CA PRO A 39 49.31 -23.96 -47.02
C PRO A 39 50.46 -23.29 -46.24
N LEU A 40 50.15 -22.77 -45.06
CA LEU A 40 51.16 -22.44 -44.06
C LEU A 40 51.37 -23.66 -43.17
N LYS A 41 52.44 -24.40 -43.46
CA LYS A 41 53.05 -25.49 -42.68
C LYS A 41 52.45 -25.69 -41.28
N CYS A 42 51.45 -26.57 -41.21
CA CYS A 42 50.93 -27.14 -39.98
C CYS A 42 51.91 -28.21 -39.46
N TYR A 43 53.02 -27.79 -38.87
CA TYR A 43 53.81 -28.64 -37.98
C TYR A 43 54.02 -27.87 -36.67
N GLU A 44 53.35 -28.35 -35.62
CA GLU A 44 53.66 -28.09 -34.22
C GLU A 44 53.50 -26.66 -33.68
N ALA A 45 52.27 -26.14 -33.71
CA ALA A 45 51.69 -25.37 -32.59
C ALA A 45 50.22 -25.14 -32.91
N GLY A 46 49.31 -25.75 -32.13
CA GLY A 46 47.97 -25.20 -32.05
C GLY A 46 48.12 -23.75 -31.59
N ASN A 47 47.79 -22.80 -32.46
CA ASN A 47 48.09 -21.40 -32.28
C ASN A 47 47.54 -20.97 -30.90
N MET A 48 48.43 -20.54 -29.99
CA MET A 48 48.02 -20.14 -28.63
C MET A 48 46.91 -19.10 -28.65
N ALA A 49 46.81 -18.31 -29.72
CA ALA A 49 45.73 -17.37 -29.97
C ALA A 49 44.33 -18.02 -29.96
N ASP A 50 44.15 -19.22 -30.52
CA ASP A 50 42.85 -19.90 -30.57
C ASP A 50 42.41 -20.38 -29.18
N TRP A 51 43.37 -20.87 -28.39
CA TRP A 51 43.12 -21.25 -26.99
C TRP A 51 42.82 -20.04 -26.11
N VAL A 52 43.52 -18.92 -26.31
CA VAL A 52 43.27 -17.66 -25.60
C VAL A 52 41.90 -17.08 -25.97
N ALA A 53 41.50 -17.13 -27.25
CA ALA A 53 40.18 -16.68 -27.69
C ALA A 53 39.05 -17.56 -27.12
N ALA A 54 39.24 -18.88 -27.10
CA ALA A 54 38.30 -19.80 -26.48
C ALA A 54 38.15 -19.50 -24.97
N LEU A 55 39.26 -19.38 -24.23
CA LEU A 55 39.25 -19.03 -22.80
C LEU A 55 38.63 -17.65 -22.54
N GLY A 56 38.90 -16.66 -23.38
CA GLY A 56 38.30 -15.33 -23.30
C GLY A 56 36.77 -15.37 -23.46
N THR A 57 36.26 -16.22 -24.36
CA THR A 57 34.81 -16.40 -24.57
C THR A 57 34.14 -17.00 -23.33
N TRP A 58 34.75 -17.99 -22.69
CA TRP A 58 34.25 -18.56 -21.44
C TRP A 58 34.25 -17.53 -20.30
N ALA A 59 35.31 -16.71 -20.20
CA ALA A 59 35.41 -15.66 -19.18
C ALA A 59 34.33 -14.58 -19.36
N ILE A 60 34.06 -14.15 -20.60
CA ILE A 60 32.98 -13.20 -20.91
C ILE A 60 31.62 -13.82 -20.60
N GLY A 61 31.39 -15.10 -20.97
CA GLY A 61 30.16 -15.82 -20.64
C GLY A 61 29.92 -15.91 -19.12
N ALA A 62 30.95 -16.25 -18.35
CA ALA A 62 30.86 -16.30 -16.89
C ALA A 62 30.56 -14.93 -16.28
N ALA A 63 31.21 -13.87 -16.77
CA ALA A 63 30.93 -12.50 -16.33
C ALA A 63 29.50 -12.06 -16.65
N ALA A 64 28.98 -12.38 -17.84
CA ALA A 64 27.62 -12.06 -18.23
C ALA A 64 26.59 -12.77 -17.35
N VAL A 65 26.79 -14.06 -17.04
CA VAL A 65 25.93 -14.82 -16.13
C VAL A 65 25.96 -14.24 -14.71
N ALA A 66 27.14 -13.86 -14.21
CA ALA A 66 27.28 -13.25 -12.90
C ALA A 66 26.54 -11.90 -12.79
N ILE A 67 26.64 -11.06 -13.83
CA ILE A 67 25.91 -9.78 -13.89
C ILE A 67 24.40 -10.03 -13.96
N ALA A 68 23.94 -10.95 -14.83
CA ALA A 68 22.53 -11.28 -14.97
C ALA A 68 21.93 -11.78 -13.64
N TRP A 69 22.66 -12.65 -12.92
CA TRP A 69 22.25 -13.15 -11.60
C TRP A 69 22.16 -12.02 -10.56
N LEU A 70 23.15 -11.11 -10.55
CA LEU A 70 23.16 -9.97 -9.64
C LEU A 70 21.99 -9.02 -9.91
N THR A 71 21.69 -8.73 -11.19
CA THR A 71 20.55 -7.88 -11.57
C THR A 71 19.22 -8.51 -11.20
N HIS A 72 19.07 -9.83 -11.42
CA HIS A 72 17.84 -10.53 -11.07
C HIS A 72 17.60 -10.50 -9.56
N ARG A 73 18.65 -10.75 -8.76
CA ARG A 73 18.58 -10.69 -7.31
C ARG A 73 18.20 -9.29 -6.80
N ARG A 74 18.78 -8.23 -7.37
CA ARG A 74 18.40 -6.85 -7.02
C ARG A 74 16.92 -6.56 -7.33
N GLN A 75 16.43 -6.98 -8.49
CA GLN A 75 15.02 -6.83 -8.84
C GLN A 75 14.11 -7.60 -7.87
N GLU A 76 14.48 -8.82 -7.47
CA GLU A 76 13.71 -9.54 -6.45
C GLU A 76 13.67 -8.80 -5.11
N ASP A 77 14.81 -8.25 -4.68
CA ASP A 77 14.91 -7.51 -3.43
C ASP A 77 14.12 -6.19 -3.47
N GLU A 78 14.13 -5.47 -4.60
CA GLU A 78 13.30 -4.28 -4.83
C GLU A 78 11.79 -4.60 -4.83
N VAL A 79 11.38 -5.70 -5.46
CA VAL A 79 9.99 -6.15 -5.43
C VAL A 79 9.57 -6.54 -4.02
N ARG A 80 10.46 -7.21 -3.26
CA ARG A 80 10.21 -7.57 -1.86
C ARG A 80 10.12 -6.34 -0.96
N SER A 81 11.03 -5.38 -1.08
CA SER A 81 11.00 -4.14 -0.27
C SER A 81 9.76 -3.31 -0.59
N SER A 82 9.43 -3.12 -1.86
CA SER A 82 8.22 -2.39 -2.27
C SER A 82 6.95 -3.07 -1.74
N ARG A 83 6.89 -4.41 -1.74
CA ARG A 83 5.78 -5.15 -1.16
C ARG A 83 5.71 -4.95 0.36
N GLN A 84 6.84 -5.02 1.07
CA GLN A 84 6.88 -4.80 2.52
C GLN A 84 6.46 -3.38 2.91
N GLU A 85 6.91 -2.36 2.17
CA GLU A 85 6.51 -0.97 2.38
C GLU A 85 5.00 -0.77 2.21
N LYS A 86 4.41 -1.33 1.15
CA LYS A 86 2.95 -1.30 0.94
C LYS A 86 2.19 -1.98 2.06
N LEU A 87 2.67 -3.11 2.55
CA LEU A 87 2.07 -3.81 3.69
C LEU A 87 2.20 -3.02 4.99
N ALA A 88 3.33 -2.37 5.22
CA ALA A 88 3.55 -1.52 6.38
C ALA A 88 2.64 -0.29 6.35
N ALA A 89 2.53 0.39 5.20
CA ALA A 89 1.63 1.51 4.99
C ALA A 89 0.17 1.11 5.19
N ARG A 90 -0.25 -0.04 4.62
CA ARG A 90 -1.59 -0.61 4.81
C ARG A 90 -1.89 -0.87 6.29
N ARG A 91 -1.01 -1.56 7.01
CA ARG A 91 -1.17 -1.83 8.45
C ARG A 91 -1.25 -0.56 9.27
N LYS A 92 -0.43 0.44 8.92
CA LYS A 92 -0.49 1.75 9.58
C LYS A 92 -1.85 2.41 9.36
N GLY A 93 -2.38 2.40 8.14
CA GLY A 93 -3.72 2.92 7.83
C GLY A 93 -4.82 2.20 8.60
N LEU A 94 -4.80 0.87 8.63
CA LEU A 94 -5.77 0.07 9.38
C LEU A 94 -5.74 0.35 10.89
N ARG A 95 -4.55 0.55 11.48
CA ARG A 95 -4.43 0.93 12.90
C ARG A 95 -4.97 2.33 13.19
N LEU A 96 -4.79 3.28 12.27
CA LEU A 96 -5.38 4.61 12.41
C LEU A 96 -6.91 4.56 12.39
N LEU A 97 -7.49 3.72 11.51
CA LEU A 97 -8.93 3.46 11.51
C LEU A 97 -9.41 2.80 12.80
N GLN A 98 -8.63 1.84 13.33
CA GLN A 98 -8.94 1.18 14.60
C GLN A 98 -9.00 2.21 15.75
N HIS A 99 -7.97 3.05 15.90
CA HIS A 99 -7.97 4.10 16.92
C HIS A 99 -9.13 5.09 16.74
N SER A 100 -9.43 5.49 15.50
CA SER A 100 -10.56 6.40 15.24
C SER A 100 -11.90 5.77 15.62
N ALA A 101 -12.06 4.46 15.43
CA ALA A 101 -13.25 3.73 15.84
C ALA A 101 -13.33 3.56 17.37
N GLU A 102 -12.21 3.29 18.04
CA GLU A 102 -12.13 3.30 19.51
C GLU A 102 -12.53 4.67 20.07
N ASP A 103 -12.03 5.77 19.52
CA ASP A 103 -12.37 7.13 19.93
C ASP A 103 -13.87 7.43 19.80
N CYS A 104 -14.54 6.89 18.76
CA CYS A 104 -16.00 7.00 18.64
C CYS A 104 -16.73 6.31 19.80
N THR A 105 -16.24 5.16 20.26
CA THR A 105 -16.83 4.47 21.43
C THR A 105 -16.57 5.23 22.72
N TRP A 106 -15.39 5.83 22.89
CA TRP A 106 -15.07 6.68 24.04
C TRP A 106 -15.90 7.96 24.09
N LEU A 107 -16.24 8.53 22.93
CA LEU A 107 -17.13 9.69 22.85
C LEU A 107 -18.51 9.36 23.45
N GLN A 108 -19.10 8.23 23.05
CA GLN A 108 -20.39 7.77 23.57
C GLN A 108 -20.33 7.45 25.06
N LEU A 109 -19.29 6.74 25.51
CA LEU A 109 -19.12 6.42 26.93
C LEU A 109 -19.04 7.69 27.78
N GLY A 110 -18.22 8.65 27.38
CA GLY A 110 -18.06 9.90 28.12
C GLY A 110 -19.35 10.74 28.15
N LEU A 111 -20.14 10.73 27.09
CA LEU A 111 -21.44 11.41 27.06
C LEU A 111 -22.43 10.76 28.05
N ASN A 112 -22.52 9.43 28.04
CA ASN A 112 -23.40 8.70 28.94
C ASN A 112 -22.99 8.79 30.41
N GLU A 113 -21.69 8.82 30.70
CA GLU A 113 -21.17 9.03 32.05
C GLU A 113 -21.61 10.40 32.60
N GLN A 114 -21.36 11.48 31.86
CA GLN A 114 -21.77 12.83 32.28
C GLN A 114 -23.28 12.97 32.41
N ARG A 115 -24.04 12.33 31.51
CA ARG A 115 -25.50 12.28 31.59
C ARG A 115 -25.97 11.61 32.88
N SER A 116 -25.44 10.43 33.18
CA SER A 116 -25.79 9.68 34.39
C SER A 116 -25.44 10.41 35.69
N ALA A 117 -24.39 11.23 35.64
CA ALA A 117 -23.97 12.09 36.75
C ALA A 117 -24.78 13.40 36.86
N GLY A 118 -25.65 13.71 35.89
CA GLY A 118 -26.36 14.99 35.80
C GLY A 118 -25.42 16.18 35.62
N ALA A 119 -24.24 15.96 35.04
CA ALA A 119 -23.15 16.92 34.92
C ALA A 119 -22.94 17.41 33.47
N LEU A 120 -23.94 17.23 32.60
CA LEU A 120 -23.90 17.72 31.22
C LEU A 120 -23.88 19.25 31.18
N SER A 121 -22.77 19.81 30.68
CA SER A 121 -22.59 21.25 30.45
C SER A 121 -22.45 21.56 28.97
N LEU A 122 -22.68 22.82 28.58
CA LEU A 122 -22.48 23.26 27.19
C LEU A 122 -20.99 23.20 26.80
N GLU A 123 -20.11 23.50 27.74
CA GLU A 123 -18.66 23.37 27.55
C GLU A 123 -18.24 21.93 27.27
N PHE A 124 -18.78 20.97 28.02
CA PHE A 124 -18.52 19.56 27.78
C PHE A 124 -18.97 19.13 26.37
N LEU A 125 -20.18 19.52 25.96
CA LEU A 125 -20.70 19.20 24.62
C LEU A 125 -19.87 19.84 23.50
N ARG A 126 -19.41 21.09 23.67
CA ARG A 126 -18.46 21.73 22.74
C ARG A 126 -17.17 20.94 22.62
N ASN A 127 -16.60 20.51 23.74
CA ASN A 127 -15.39 19.69 23.75
C ASN A 127 -15.60 18.35 23.02
N LYS A 128 -16.76 17.72 23.18
CA LYS A 128 -17.11 16.49 22.45
C LYS A 128 -17.35 16.72 20.96
N LEU A 129 -17.96 17.84 20.56
CA LEU A 129 -18.04 18.24 19.15
C LEU A 129 -16.65 18.39 18.53
N MET A 130 -15.74 19.09 19.21
CA MET A 130 -14.36 19.25 18.74
C MET A 130 -13.64 17.90 18.61
N ALA A 131 -13.86 16.98 19.56
CA ALA A 131 -13.35 15.61 19.48
C ALA A 131 -13.95 14.86 18.26
N ALA A 132 -15.26 14.95 18.03
CA ALA A 132 -15.91 14.33 16.88
C ALA A 132 -15.35 14.85 15.54
N ILE A 133 -15.11 16.16 15.42
CA ILE A 133 -14.48 16.77 14.23
C ILE A 133 -13.03 16.27 14.06
N ALA A 134 -12.27 16.17 15.14
CA ALA A 134 -10.92 15.65 15.12
C ALA A 134 -10.88 14.18 14.64
N ILE A 135 -11.82 13.34 15.09
CA ILE A 135 -11.99 11.94 14.67
C ILE A 135 -12.45 11.82 13.21
N TYR A 136 -13.24 12.79 12.73
CA TYR A 136 -13.74 12.77 11.34
C TYR A 136 -12.63 12.91 10.30
N THR A 137 -11.59 13.69 10.63
CA THR A 137 -10.47 13.95 9.73
C THR A 137 -9.74 12.67 9.29
N PRO A 138 -9.33 11.76 10.20
CA PRO A 138 -8.67 10.53 9.80
C PRO A 138 -9.60 9.53 9.11
N ILE A 139 -10.89 9.49 9.44
CA ILE A 139 -11.88 8.62 8.78
C ILE A 139 -12.16 9.09 7.34
N ARG A 140 -11.92 10.38 7.06
CA ARG A 140 -11.95 10.93 5.70
C ARG A 140 -10.74 10.50 4.86
N PHE A 141 -9.65 10.00 5.45
CA PHE A 141 -8.51 9.54 4.67
C PHE A 141 -8.95 8.53 3.63
N ASP A 142 -8.35 8.68 2.45
CA ASP A 142 -8.72 7.99 1.24
C ASP A 142 -8.50 6.48 1.41
N LEU A 143 -9.60 5.77 1.70
CA LEU A 143 -9.61 4.31 1.73
C LEU A 143 -9.35 3.75 0.32
N ASP A 144 -9.49 4.55 -0.74
CA ASP A 144 -9.27 4.11 -2.11
C ASP A 144 -7.79 3.71 -2.34
N GLY A 145 -6.87 4.18 -1.49
CA GLY A 145 -5.47 3.76 -1.47
C GLY A 145 -5.17 2.56 -0.56
N LEU A 146 -6.11 2.18 0.32
CA LEU A 146 -5.98 1.07 1.25
C LEU A 146 -6.75 -0.12 0.67
N ASP A 147 -6.02 -1.10 0.14
CA ASP A 147 -6.60 -2.36 -0.33
C ASP A 147 -7.22 -3.15 0.84
N VAL A 148 -8.49 -2.89 1.15
CA VAL A 148 -9.23 -3.42 2.32
C VAL A 148 -10.45 -4.20 1.88
N SER A 149 -10.96 -5.08 2.75
CA SER A 149 -12.19 -5.81 2.50
C SER A 149 -13.41 -4.90 2.36
N GLU A 150 -14.42 -5.39 1.61
CA GLU A 150 -15.70 -4.70 1.42
C GLU A 150 -16.43 -4.49 2.76
N ASP A 151 -16.23 -5.37 3.74
CA ASP A 151 -16.79 -5.24 5.09
C ASP A 151 -16.20 -4.02 5.83
N VAL A 152 -14.88 -3.84 5.78
CA VAL A 152 -14.21 -2.66 6.35
C VAL A 152 -14.67 -1.39 5.63
N LEU A 153 -14.79 -1.41 4.30
CA LEU A 153 -15.31 -0.26 3.54
C LEU A 153 -16.74 0.11 3.97
N ASN A 154 -17.63 -0.88 4.05
CA ASN A 154 -19.02 -0.66 4.40
C ASN A 154 -19.18 -0.20 5.85
N ALA A 155 -18.46 -0.79 6.79
CA ALA A 155 -18.45 -0.36 8.18
C ALA A 155 -17.90 1.08 8.30
N THR A 156 -16.81 1.41 7.60
CA THR A 156 -16.26 2.78 7.62
C THR A 156 -17.23 3.80 7.04
N ARG A 157 -17.94 3.47 5.94
CA ARG A 157 -18.99 4.33 5.38
C ARG A 157 -20.12 4.58 6.38
N LYS A 158 -20.53 3.57 7.15
CA LYS A 158 -21.56 3.71 8.21
C LYS A 158 -21.07 4.64 9.32
N VAL A 159 -19.88 4.40 9.86
CA VAL A 159 -19.25 5.26 10.88
C VAL A 159 -19.18 6.71 10.38
N ARG A 160 -18.72 6.93 9.15
CA ARG A 160 -18.64 8.28 8.56
C ARG A 160 -19.99 8.99 8.52
N ARG A 161 -21.05 8.29 8.11
CA ARG A 161 -22.42 8.85 8.07
C ARG A 161 -22.92 9.20 9.47
N SER A 162 -22.76 8.29 10.43
CA SER A 162 -23.15 8.53 11.83
C SER A 162 -22.38 9.70 12.44
N LEU A 163 -21.08 9.81 12.17
CA LEU A 163 -20.24 10.88 12.71
C LEU A 163 -20.65 12.26 12.16
N VAL A 164 -20.99 12.35 10.87
CA VAL A 164 -21.56 13.58 10.27
C VAL A 164 -22.90 13.94 10.94
N SER A 165 -23.74 12.95 11.23
CA SER A 165 -25.00 13.17 11.95
C SER A 165 -24.76 13.75 13.34
N VAL A 166 -23.83 13.15 14.11
CA VAL A 166 -23.45 13.61 15.46
C VAL A 166 -22.91 15.05 15.44
N ILE A 167 -22.00 15.36 14.50
CA ILE A 167 -21.42 16.71 14.34
C ILE A 167 -22.54 17.71 14.07
N LYS A 168 -23.39 17.46 13.06
CA LYS A 168 -24.49 18.34 12.69
C LYS A 168 -25.47 18.56 13.84
N ASN A 169 -25.83 17.51 14.57
CA ASN A 169 -26.79 17.59 15.66
C ASN A 169 -26.21 18.31 16.88
N SER A 170 -24.90 18.15 17.12
CA SER A 170 -24.16 18.90 18.14
C SER A 170 -24.10 20.38 17.80
N GLU A 171 -23.78 20.75 16.56
CA GLU A 171 -23.82 22.14 16.08
C GLU A 171 -25.22 22.75 16.26
N MET A 172 -26.26 22.06 15.76
CA MET A 172 -27.65 22.51 15.91
C MET A 172 -28.10 22.67 17.36
N PHE A 173 -27.63 21.83 18.27
CA PHE A 173 -27.94 21.92 19.69
C PHE A 173 -27.23 23.12 20.35
N LEU A 174 -25.94 23.30 20.05
CA LEU A 174 -25.12 24.37 20.60
C LEU A 174 -25.49 25.76 20.07
N ASP A 175 -25.99 25.85 18.84
CA ASP A 175 -26.48 27.10 18.26
C ASP A 175 -27.77 27.60 18.95
N GLU A 176 -28.64 26.68 19.38
CA GLU A 176 -29.87 27.04 20.10
C GLU A 176 -29.64 27.33 21.58
N HIS A 177 -28.59 26.78 22.18
CA HIS A 177 -28.27 26.93 23.59
C HIS A 177 -26.97 27.71 23.74
N THR A 178 -27.06 29.04 23.68
CA THR A 178 -25.90 29.93 23.80
C THR A 178 -25.48 30.20 25.25
N SER A 179 -26.38 30.00 26.22
CA SER A 179 -26.14 30.28 27.65
C SER A 179 -26.68 29.17 28.55
N GLU A 180 -25.96 28.85 29.62
CA GLU A 180 -26.41 27.93 30.66
C GLU A 180 -27.40 28.59 31.64
N PRO A 181 -28.24 27.81 32.36
CA PRO A 181 -28.43 26.36 32.25
C PRO A 181 -29.48 25.98 31.18
N PHE A 182 -29.34 24.79 30.59
CA PHE A 182 -30.39 24.19 29.74
C PHE A 182 -31.11 23.06 30.49
N ASP A 183 -32.38 22.84 30.17
CA ASP A 183 -33.18 21.77 30.78
C ASP A 183 -32.98 20.46 29.99
N GLU A 184 -32.13 19.58 30.51
CA GLU A 184 -31.80 18.28 29.89
C GLU A 184 -33.06 17.47 29.53
N LYS A 185 -34.07 17.48 30.41
CA LYS A 185 -35.27 16.64 30.29
C LYS A 185 -36.27 17.12 29.25
N LYS A 186 -36.13 18.37 28.80
CA LYS A 186 -37.02 18.97 27.81
C LYS A 186 -36.38 19.11 26.44
N SER A 187 -35.09 18.79 26.31
CA SER A 187 -34.36 18.95 25.06
C SER A 187 -34.45 17.69 24.19
N GLU A 188 -35.45 17.66 23.30
CA GLU A 188 -35.59 16.64 22.25
C GLU A 188 -34.30 16.49 21.41
N LYS A 189 -33.61 17.61 21.15
CA LYS A 189 -32.36 17.60 20.39
C LYS A 189 -31.21 16.92 21.12
N LEU A 190 -31.16 17.03 22.44
CA LEU A 190 -30.15 16.34 23.23
C LEU A 190 -30.40 14.84 23.23
N GLU A 191 -31.66 14.42 23.35
CA GLU A 191 -32.03 13.01 23.20
C GLU A 191 -31.63 12.48 21.84
N TRP A 192 -31.93 13.22 20.76
CA TRP A 192 -31.54 12.83 19.42
C TRP A 192 -30.02 12.79 19.22
N LEU A 193 -29.27 13.73 19.81
CA LEU A 193 -27.81 13.69 19.82
C LEU A 193 -27.29 12.39 20.47
N ILE A 194 -27.85 12.02 21.62
CA ILE A 194 -27.47 10.81 22.35
C ILE A 194 -27.74 9.56 21.52
N GLU A 195 -28.94 9.44 20.94
CA GLU A 195 -29.29 8.32 20.05
C GLU A 195 -28.34 8.19 18.85
N ASN A 196 -27.96 9.32 18.25
CA ASN A 196 -26.99 9.34 17.16
C ASN A 196 -25.58 8.92 17.62
N THR A 197 -25.18 9.29 18.84
CA THR A 197 -23.90 8.83 19.42
C THR A 197 -23.91 7.35 19.78
N ASP A 198 -25.04 6.79 20.22
CA ASP A 198 -25.19 5.35 20.43
C ASP A 198 -25.10 4.58 19.11
N SER A 199 -25.79 5.06 18.07
CA SER A 199 -25.71 4.50 16.71
C SER A 199 -24.27 4.59 16.15
N LEU A 200 -23.57 5.69 16.41
CA LEU A 200 -22.16 5.85 16.05
C LEU A 200 -21.28 4.80 16.76
N ALA A 201 -21.47 4.59 18.06
CA ALA A 201 -20.70 3.61 18.82
C ALA A 201 -20.96 2.18 18.34
N GLU A 202 -22.20 1.82 17.99
CA GLU A 202 -22.52 0.52 17.41
C GLU A 202 -21.84 0.29 16.05
N ASN A 203 -21.92 1.28 15.16
CA ASN A 203 -21.22 1.23 13.87
C ASN A 203 -19.70 1.15 14.06
N ALA A 204 -19.14 1.84 15.06
CA ALA A 204 -17.71 1.78 15.38
C ALA A 204 -17.30 0.40 15.89
N ARG A 205 -18.10 -0.27 16.74
CA ARG A 205 -17.85 -1.66 17.16
C ARG A 205 -17.88 -2.63 15.97
N THR A 206 -18.80 -2.41 15.04
CA THR A 206 -18.86 -3.20 13.78
C THR A 206 -17.59 -3.03 12.96
N LEU A 207 -17.08 -1.80 12.85
CA LEU A 207 -15.81 -1.51 12.20
C LEU A 207 -14.64 -2.17 12.91
N LEU A 208 -14.57 -2.11 14.25
CA LEU A 208 -13.51 -2.75 15.03
C LEU A 208 -13.48 -4.27 14.81
N ALA A 209 -14.64 -4.92 14.79
CA ALA A 209 -14.73 -6.36 14.51
C ALA A 209 -14.22 -6.70 13.09
N ALA A 210 -14.56 -5.89 12.09
CA ALA A 210 -14.06 -6.07 10.72
C ALA A 210 -12.54 -5.85 10.63
N LEU A 211 -12.02 -4.84 11.33
CA LEU A 211 -10.58 -4.54 11.38
C LEU A 211 -9.77 -5.62 12.10
N GLU A 212 -10.32 -6.24 13.14
CA GLU A 212 -9.64 -7.34 13.86
C GLU A 212 -9.39 -8.55 12.95
N VAL A 213 -10.38 -8.91 12.12
CA VAL A 213 -10.24 -9.96 11.10
C VAL A 213 -9.17 -9.58 10.07
N GLU A 214 -9.17 -8.34 9.61
CA GLU A 214 -8.25 -7.83 8.59
C GLU A 214 -6.79 -7.71 9.10
N LEU A 215 -6.61 -7.34 10.36
CA LEU A 215 -5.31 -7.18 11.03
C LEU A 215 -4.72 -8.50 11.52
N SER A 216 -5.51 -9.59 11.52
CA SER A 216 -5.05 -10.91 11.93
C SER A 216 -3.81 -11.33 11.11
N PRO A 217 -2.78 -11.94 11.72
CA PRO A 217 -1.59 -12.42 11.02
C PRO A 217 -1.90 -13.42 9.90
N SER A 218 -3.05 -14.11 9.99
CA SER A 218 -3.50 -15.10 9.01
C SER A 218 -4.32 -14.51 7.86
N SER A 219 -4.63 -13.20 7.88
CA SER A 219 -5.41 -12.58 6.81
C SER A 219 -4.64 -12.67 5.49
N PRO A 220 -5.21 -13.33 4.45
CA PRO A 220 -4.55 -13.44 3.16
C PRO A 220 -4.33 -12.05 2.60
N LEU A 221 -3.13 -11.79 2.08
CA LEU A 221 -2.88 -10.52 1.41
C LEU A 221 -3.91 -10.34 0.29
N PRO A 222 -4.55 -9.17 0.21
CA PRO A 222 -5.51 -8.92 -0.84
C PRO A 222 -4.82 -9.19 -2.17
N ARG A 223 -5.50 -9.98 -3.01
CA ARG A 223 -4.96 -10.28 -4.34
C ARG A 223 -4.92 -8.97 -5.09
N PRO A 224 -3.82 -8.64 -5.79
CA PRO A 224 -3.77 -7.43 -6.59
C PRO A 224 -5.01 -7.40 -7.49
N ALA A 225 -5.78 -6.33 -7.39
CA ALA A 225 -7.03 -6.22 -8.11
C ALA A 225 -6.77 -6.45 -9.62
N PRO A 226 -7.63 -7.20 -10.32
CA PRO A 226 -7.34 -7.70 -11.68
C PRO A 226 -6.99 -6.57 -12.67
N TRP A 227 -7.54 -5.38 -12.47
CA TRP A 227 -7.27 -4.20 -13.30
C TRP A 227 -5.82 -3.68 -13.20
N SER A 228 -5.08 -4.01 -12.14
CA SER A 228 -3.66 -3.64 -12.00
C SER A 228 -2.73 -4.49 -12.89
N ALA A 229 -3.18 -5.66 -13.34
CA ALA A 229 -2.45 -6.49 -14.29
C ALA A 229 -2.63 -6.01 -15.73
N GLU A 230 -3.86 -5.58 -16.09
CA GLU A 230 -4.15 -5.01 -17.42
C GLU A 230 -3.45 -3.67 -17.64
N ALA A 231 -3.37 -2.82 -16.60
CA ALA A 231 -2.64 -1.56 -16.68
C ALA A 231 -1.13 -1.75 -16.96
N ARG A 232 -0.54 -2.88 -16.54
CA ARG A 232 0.87 -3.22 -16.83
C ARG A 232 1.07 -3.95 -18.16
N ALA A 233 0.02 -4.50 -18.76
CA ALA A 233 0.10 -5.14 -20.06
C ALA A 233 0.06 -4.13 -21.21
N ASN A 234 -0.43 -2.91 -20.94
CA ASN A 234 -0.61 -1.84 -21.92
C ASN A 234 0.45 -0.72 -21.86
N THR A 235 1.51 -0.91 -21.06
CA THR A 235 2.69 -0.02 -20.96
C THR A 235 3.95 -0.82 -21.26
#